data_AF-A0A1H9URN8-F1
#
_entry.id   AF-A0A1H9URN8-F1
#
_cell.length_a   1.000
_cell.length_b   1.000
_cell.length_c   1.000
_cell.angle_alpha   90.00
_cell.angle_beta   90.00
_cell.angle_gamma   90.00
#
_symmetry.space_group_name_H-M   'P 1'
#
loop_
_entity.id
_entity.type
_entity.pdbx_description
1 polymer ?
#
loop_
_entity_poly.entity_id
_entity_poly.type
_entity_poly.pdbx_seq_one_letter_code
_entity_poly.pdbx_strand_id
1 'polypeptide(L)'
;MKKLKLLSNLLWLIGITIIAMVILGEYYFISFLPTSIDPYAYNSSEQIQLARNYTVAYNFTGYAFFIISIVLKIYIMEHKKNNSFKTYSLRITENKPNYLLILCKILCKIVIIIFSLICLLISSLITLFSVINFDDIPL
;
A
#
# COMPACT_ATOMS: atom_id res chain seq x y z
N MET A 1 2.91 20.29 -11.38
CA MET A 1 2.62 19.81 -10.00
C MET A 1 1.32 19.02 -9.85
N LYS A 2 0.14 19.50 -10.32
CA LYS A 2 -1.15 18.78 -10.13
C LYS A 2 -1.14 17.36 -10.72
N LYS A 3 -0.63 17.18 -11.96
CA LYS A 3 -0.49 15.86 -12.62
C LYS A 3 0.41 14.89 -11.83
N LEU A 4 1.56 15.37 -11.35
CA LEU A 4 2.51 14.56 -10.56
C LEU A 4 1.92 14.12 -9.21
N LYS A 5 1.16 15.01 -8.56
CA LYS A 5 0.43 14.69 -7.33
C LYS A 5 -0.65 13.63 -7.56
N LEU A 6 -1.38 13.73 -8.67
CA LEU A 6 -2.37 12.73 -9.06
C LEU A 6 -1.69 11.38 -9.31
N LEU A 7 -0.59 11.36 -10.08
CA LEU A 7 0.18 10.15 -10.36
C LEU A 7 0.67 9.48 -9.07
N SER A 8 1.26 10.24 -8.16
CA SER A 8 1.71 9.72 -6.86
C SER A 8 0.58 9.06 -6.06
N ASN A 9 -0.60 9.68 -6.02
CA ASN A 9 -1.75 9.12 -5.33
C ASN A 9 -2.29 7.87 -6.02
N LEU A 10 -2.24 7.82 -7.35
CA LEU A 10 -2.67 6.66 -8.13
C LEU A 10 -1.72 5.47 -7.95
N LEU A 11 -0.41 5.71 -7.94
CA LEU A 11 0.60 4.68 -7.62
C LEU A 11 0.42 4.14 -6.20
N TRP A 12 0.17 5.02 -5.23
CA TRP A 12 -0.15 4.61 -3.85
C TRP A 12 -1.39 3.71 -3.81
N LEU A 13 -2.46 4.11 -4.50
CA LEU A 13 -3.72 3.37 -4.53
C LEU A 13 -3.54 1.99 -5.17
N ILE A 14 -2.84 1.91 -6.30
CA ILE A 14 -2.54 0.65 -6.98
C ILE A 14 -1.72 -0.26 -6.07
N GLY A 15 -0.66 0.26 -5.45
CA GLY A 15 0.19 -0.51 -4.54
C GLY A 15 -0.60 -1.10 -3.36
N ILE A 16 -1.41 -0.27 -2.69
CA ILE A 16 -2.30 -0.71 -1.60
C ILE A 16 -3.31 -1.74 -2.10
N THR A 17 -3.88 -1.56 -3.28
CA THR A 17 -4.88 -2.49 -3.83
C THR A 17 -4.29 -3.86 -4.10
N ILE A 18 -3.10 -3.92 -4.69
CA ILE A 18 -2.38 -5.20 -4.92
C ILE A 18 -2.10 -5.89 -3.59
N ILE A 19 -1.56 -5.16 -2.60
CA ILE A 19 -1.28 -5.70 -1.27
C ILE A 19 -2.56 -6.22 -0.60
N ALA A 20 -3.65 -5.45 -0.66
CA ALA A 20 -4.94 -5.84 -0.10
C ALA A 20 -5.49 -7.10 -0.79
N MET A 21 -5.34 -7.22 -2.11
CA MET A 21 -5.72 -8.44 -2.84
C MET A 21 -4.93 -9.65 -2.37
N VAL A 22 -3.61 -9.54 -2.18
CA VAL A 22 -2.80 -10.66 -1.66
C VAL A 22 -3.26 -11.07 -0.27
N ILE A 23 -3.50 -10.11 0.63
CA ILE A 23 -4.03 -10.38 1.98
C ILE A 23 -5.37 -11.11 1.88
N LEU A 24 -6.31 -10.61 1.08
CA LEU A 24 -7.61 -11.25 0.90
C LEU A 24 -7.50 -12.66 0.29
N GLY A 25 -6.53 -12.89 -0.59
CA GLY A 25 -6.27 -14.21 -1.18
C GLY A 25 -5.74 -15.21 -0.16
N GLU A 26 -4.74 -14.82 0.63
CA GLU A 26 -4.15 -15.66 1.68
C GLU A 26 -5.16 -16.07 2.77
N TYR A 27 -6.15 -15.21 3.04
CA TYR A 27 -7.24 -15.49 3.99
C TYR A 27 -8.49 -16.10 3.32
N TYR A 28 -8.42 -16.55 2.07
CA TYR A 28 -9.53 -17.18 1.32
C TYR A 28 -10.79 -16.30 1.16
N PHE A 29 -10.69 -14.98 1.33
CA PHE A 29 -11.79 -14.07 1.00
C PHE A 29 -11.99 -13.95 -0.51
N ILE A 30 -10.92 -14.14 -1.29
CA ILE A 30 -10.94 -14.21 -2.75
C ILE A 30 -10.13 -15.41 -3.23
N SER A 31 -10.49 -16.00 -4.37
CA SER A 31 -9.87 -17.23 -4.88
C SER A 31 -9.33 -17.11 -6.31
N PHE A 32 -9.36 -15.91 -6.90
CA PHE A 32 -8.89 -15.70 -8.28
C PHE A 32 -7.39 -15.39 -8.38
N LEU A 33 -6.71 -15.05 -7.28
CA LEU A 33 -5.26 -14.94 -7.26
C LEU A 33 -4.66 -16.34 -7.02
N PRO A 34 -3.59 -16.71 -7.75
CA PRO A 34 -2.84 -17.94 -7.49
C PRO A 34 -1.94 -17.82 -6.25
N THR A 35 -2.47 -17.28 -5.15
CA THR A 35 -1.78 -17.09 -3.87
C THR A 35 -2.43 -17.91 -2.75
N SER A 36 -3.67 -18.37 -2.93
CA SER A 36 -4.41 -19.18 -1.96
C SER A 36 -4.17 -20.68 -2.16
N ILE A 37 -3.99 -21.44 -1.09
CA ILE A 37 -3.76 -22.89 -1.05
C ILE A 37 -4.81 -23.55 -0.15
N ASP A 38 -5.88 -24.15 -0.71
CA ASP A 38 -6.96 -24.73 0.10
C ASP A 38 -6.42 -25.68 1.21
N PRO A 39 -6.53 -25.32 2.50
CA PRO A 39 -5.95 -26.10 3.59
C PRO A 39 -6.68 -27.43 3.81
N TYR A 40 -7.87 -27.59 3.22
CA TYR A 40 -8.68 -28.81 3.32
C TYR A 40 -8.52 -29.73 2.10
N ALA A 41 -7.76 -29.32 1.10
CA ALA A 41 -7.41 -30.13 -0.07
C ALA A 41 -5.98 -30.66 0.03
N TYR A 42 -5.73 -31.78 -0.66
CA TYR A 42 -4.36 -32.22 -0.90
C TYR A 42 -3.70 -31.28 -1.91
N ASN A 43 -2.63 -30.59 -1.50
CA ASN A 43 -1.85 -29.71 -2.36
C ASN A 43 -0.47 -30.33 -2.59
N SER A 44 -0.01 -30.33 -3.85
CA SER A 44 1.35 -30.77 -4.15
C SER A 44 2.38 -29.74 -3.67
N SER A 45 3.61 -30.19 -3.42
CA SER A 45 4.73 -29.30 -3.09
C SER A 45 4.92 -28.21 -4.15
N GLU A 46 4.77 -28.56 -5.44
CA GLU A 46 4.85 -27.63 -6.56
C GLU A 46 3.76 -26.54 -6.49
N GLN A 47 2.53 -26.90 -6.13
CA GLN A 47 1.43 -25.95 -5.99
C GLN A 47 1.67 -24.97 -4.83
N ILE A 48 2.16 -25.49 -3.69
CA ILE A 48 2.50 -24.67 -2.52
C ILE A 48 3.62 -23.69 -2.86
N GLN A 49 4.67 -24.17 -3.53
CA GLN A 49 5.80 -23.33 -3.94
C GLN A 49 5.38 -22.27 -4.96
N LEU A 50 4.52 -22.64 -5.92
CA LEU A 50 4.00 -21.70 -6.90
C LEU A 50 3.19 -20.59 -6.25
N ALA A 51 2.30 -20.93 -5.31
CA ALA A 51 1.51 -19.96 -4.57
C ALA A 51 2.39 -19.01 -3.73
N ARG A 52 3.38 -19.53 -3.00
CA ARG A 52 4.36 -18.71 -2.28
C ARG A 52 5.10 -17.74 -3.22
N ASN A 53 5.56 -18.22 -4.37
CA ASN A 53 6.26 -17.40 -5.35
C ASN A 53 5.38 -16.26 -5.87
N TYR A 54 4.11 -16.53 -6.16
CA TYR A 54 3.16 -15.48 -6.55
C TYR A 54 2.87 -14.50 -5.41
N THR A 55 2.68 -14.97 -4.18
CA THR A 55 2.48 -14.12 -2.99
C THR A 55 3.64 -13.13 -2.84
N VAL A 56 4.87 -13.63 -2.93
CA VAL A 56 6.08 -12.80 -2.89
C VAL A 56 6.11 -11.81 -4.06
N ALA A 57 5.89 -12.28 -5.29
CA ALA A 57 5.94 -11.43 -6.49
C ALA A 57 4.91 -10.29 -6.47
N TYR A 58 3.66 -10.58 -6.07
CA TYR A 58 2.61 -9.57 -5.98
C TYR A 58 2.87 -8.56 -4.85
N ASN A 59 3.28 -9.03 -3.66
CA ASN A 59 3.64 -8.12 -2.57
C ASN A 59 4.82 -7.21 -2.95
N PHE A 60 5.88 -7.75 -3.56
CA PHE A 60 7.00 -6.95 -4.08
C PHE A 60 6.55 -5.90 -5.09
N THR A 61 5.65 -6.26 -6.00
CA THR A 61 5.07 -5.32 -6.97
C THR A 61 4.32 -4.20 -6.27
N GLY A 62 3.47 -4.55 -5.29
CA GLY A 62 2.75 -3.57 -4.47
C GLY A 62 3.69 -2.63 -3.71
N TYR A 63 4.76 -3.16 -3.10
CA TYR A 63 5.77 -2.37 -2.41
C TYR A 63 6.52 -1.42 -3.35
N ALA A 64 6.89 -1.88 -4.55
CA ALA A 64 7.56 -1.04 -5.53
C ALA A 64 6.70 0.19 -5.89
N PHE A 65 5.40 -0.03 -6.18
CA PHE A 65 4.46 1.06 -6.42
C PHE A 65 4.32 2.01 -5.23
N PHE A 66 4.26 1.47 -4.01
CA PHE A 66 4.15 2.25 -2.79
C PHE A 66 5.39 3.13 -2.55
N ILE A 67 6.59 2.57 -2.70
CA ILE A 67 7.87 3.26 -2.56
C ILE A 67 8.00 4.38 -3.60
N ILE A 68 7.74 4.09 -4.88
CA ILE A 68 7.77 5.10 -5.96
C ILE A 68 6.78 6.24 -5.64
N SER A 69 5.59 5.90 -5.14
CA SER A 69 4.62 6.90 -4.68
C SER A 69 5.20 7.81 -3.61
N ILE A 70 5.84 7.26 -2.57
CA ILE A 70 6.43 8.02 -1.47
C ILE A 70 7.54 8.93 -1.97
N VAL A 71 8.47 8.41 -2.76
CA VAL A 71 9.56 9.19 -3.36
C VAL A 71 8.99 10.38 -4.14
N LEU A 72 7.93 10.15 -4.92
CA LEU A 72 7.27 11.21 -5.66
C LEU A 72 6.58 12.24 -4.74
N LYS A 73 5.99 11.83 -3.60
CA LYS A 73 5.42 12.76 -2.61
C LYS A 73 6.50 13.63 -1.96
N ILE A 74 7.64 13.04 -1.61
CA ILE A 74 8.79 13.76 -1.03
C ILE A 74 9.32 14.77 -2.05
N TYR A 75 9.52 14.36 -3.30
CA TYR A 75 9.96 15.27 -4.38
C TYR A 75 9.00 16.45 -4.56
N ILE A 76 7.69 16.20 -4.59
CA ILE A 76 6.66 17.25 -4.71
C ILE A 76 6.71 18.20 -3.51
N MET A 77 6.90 17.66 -2.29
CA MET A 77 6.99 18.46 -1.07
C MET A 77 8.21 19.39 -1.10
N GLU A 78 9.38 18.87 -1.45
CA GLU A 78 10.62 19.64 -1.52
C GLU A 78 10.57 20.72 -2.60
N HIS A 79 10.08 20.38 -3.79
CA HIS A 79 9.91 21.34 -4.87
C HIS A 79 8.87 22.42 -4.51
N LYS A 80 7.82 22.07 -3.74
CA LYS A 80 6.86 23.07 -3.25
C LYS A 80 7.48 23.97 -2.18
N LYS A 81 8.28 23.43 -1.25
CA LYS A 81 8.99 24.21 -0.21
C LYS A 81 9.94 25.24 -0.85
N ASN A 82 10.72 24.82 -1.84
CA ASN A 82 11.65 25.69 -2.57
C ASN A 82 10.95 26.80 -3.37
N ASN A 83 9.73 26.55 -3.87
CA ASN A 83 8.94 27.58 -4.57
C ASN A 83 8.06 28.41 -3.62
N SER A 84 7.67 27.88 -2.46
CA SER A 84 6.85 28.58 -1.47
C SER A 84 7.62 29.69 -0.78
N PHE A 85 8.95 29.58 -0.65
CA PHE A 85 9.81 30.66 -0.15
C PHE A 85 9.71 31.94 -1.01
N LYS A 86 9.32 31.82 -2.30
CA LYS A 86 9.06 32.96 -3.20
C LYS A 86 7.63 33.51 -3.14
N THR A 87 6.70 32.87 -2.40
CA THR A 87 5.26 33.15 -2.51
C THR A 87 4.58 33.33 -1.14
N TYR A 88 5.27 33.94 -0.18
CA TYR A 88 4.70 34.37 1.10
C TYR A 88 4.00 35.74 1.03
N SER A 89 3.68 36.26 -0.15
CA SER A 89 2.74 37.38 -0.27
C SER A 89 1.31 36.88 -0.12
N LEU A 90 0.84 36.92 1.13
CA LEU A 90 -0.53 37.30 1.51
C LEU A 90 -1.65 36.91 0.52
N ARG A 91 -2.18 35.70 0.67
CA ARG A 91 -3.60 35.44 0.37
C ARG A 91 -4.32 35.00 1.64
N ILE A 92 -4.60 35.97 2.49
CA ILE A 92 -5.66 35.86 3.49
C ILE A 92 -6.96 35.88 2.68
N THR A 93 -7.53 34.70 2.46
CA THR A 93 -8.85 34.58 1.82
C THR A 93 -9.88 34.60 2.95
N GLU A 94 -10.70 35.65 3.00
CA GLU A 94 -11.79 35.86 3.96
C GLU A 94 -12.98 34.92 3.70
N ASN A 95 -12.79 33.61 3.87
CA ASN A 95 -13.91 32.68 4.00
C ASN A 95 -13.89 32.14 5.42
N LYS A 96 -15.00 32.29 6.17
CA LYS A 96 -15.20 31.62 7.47
C LYS A 96 -14.84 30.14 7.29
N PRO A 97 -13.74 29.65 7.88
CA PRO A 97 -13.33 28.29 7.66
C PRO A 97 -14.38 27.38 8.29
N ASN A 98 -14.95 26.47 7.50
CA ASN A 98 -15.79 25.40 8.05
C ASN A 98 -14.87 24.42 8.82
N TYR A 99 -14.65 24.71 10.10
CA TYR A 99 -13.73 23.98 10.98
C TYR A 99 -14.04 22.48 11.02
N LEU A 100 -15.32 22.09 10.96
CA LEU A 100 -15.76 20.69 10.95
C LEU A 100 -15.26 19.97 9.69
N LEU A 101 -15.35 20.61 8.53
CA LEU A 101 -14.88 20.05 7.26
C LEU A 101 -13.34 19.96 7.21
N ILE A 102 -12.63 20.90 7.82
CA ILE A 102 -11.17 20.85 7.95
C ILE A 102 -10.76 19.69 8.86
N LEU A 103 -11.41 19.55 10.02
CA LEU A 103 -11.16 18.47 10.98
C LEU A 103 -11.41 17.10 10.34
N CYS A 104 -12.55 16.92 9.65
CA CYS A 104 -12.88 15.70 8.92
C CYS A 104 -11.79 15.34 7.88
N LYS A 105 -11.32 16.31 7.10
CA LYS A 105 -10.22 16.08 6.13
C LYS A 105 -8.92 15.64 6.78
N ILE A 106 -8.60 16.15 7.96
CA ILE A 106 -7.39 15.75 8.70
C ILE A 106 -7.55 14.33 9.24
N LEU A 107 -8.69 14.03 9.88
CA LEU A 107 -9.00 12.69 10.39
C LEU A 107 -8.95 11.64 9.28
N CYS A 108 -9.60 11.88 8.14
CA CYS A 108 -9.56 10.94 7.00
C CYS A 108 -8.13 10.66 6.52
N LYS A 109 -7.25 11.67 6.49
CA LYS A 109 -5.84 11.45 6.11
C LYS A 109 -5.11 10.56 7.11
N ILE A 110 -5.32 10.79 8.41
CA ILE A 110 -4.71 9.99 9.48
C ILE A 110 -5.17 8.53 9.35
N VAL A 111 -6.47 8.31 9.18
CA VAL A 111 -7.05 6.97 8.99
C VAL A 111 -6.43 6.27 7.79
N ILE A 112 -6.32 6.95 6.63
CA ILE A 112 -5.70 6.38 5.43
C ILE A 112 -4.23 5.99 5.67
N ILE A 113 -3.47 6.81 6.41
CA ILE A 113 -2.07 6.52 6.74
C ILE A 113 -1.98 5.29 7.64
N ILE A 114 -2.78 5.23 8.71
CA ILE A 114 -2.82 4.09 9.63
C ILE A 114 -3.20 2.81 8.88
N PHE A 115 -4.24 2.87 8.06
CA PHE A 115 -4.66 1.74 7.23
C PHE A 115 -3.53 1.25 6.31
N SER A 116 -2.80 2.18 5.66
CA SER A 116 -1.64 1.83 4.83
C SER A 116 -0.57 1.06 5.60
N LEU A 117 -0.24 1.55 6.80
CA LEU A 117 0.79 0.95 7.64
C LEU A 117 0.39 -0.46 8.10
N ILE A 118 -0.88 -0.65 8.44
CA ILE A 118 -1.42 -1.97 8.79
C ILE A 118 -1.32 -2.93 7.61
N CYS A 119 -1.75 -2.52 6.40
CA CYS A 119 -1.62 -3.35 5.20
C CYS A 119 -0.17 -3.74 4.93
N LEU A 120 0.77 -2.80 5.05
CA LEU A 120 2.20 -3.08 4.87
C LEU A 120 2.74 -4.05 5.92
N LEU A 121 2.34 -3.92 7.17
CA LEU A 121 2.79 -4.80 8.24
C LEU A 121 2.32 -6.24 8.00
N ILE A 122 1.02 -6.42 7.73
CA ILE A 122 0.42 -7.74 7.47
C ILE A 122 1.06 -8.37 6.23
N SER A 123 1.15 -7.61 5.14
CA SER A 123 1.78 -8.06 3.89
C SER A 123 3.24 -8.43 4.08
N SER A 124 3.98 -7.69 4.91
CA SER A 124 5.38 -8.00 5.21
C SER A 124 5.51 -9.30 6.00
N LEU A 125 4.60 -9.57 6.94
CA LEU A 125 4.57 -10.83 7.68
C LEU A 125 4.27 -12.02 6.75
N ILE A 126 3.26 -11.89 5.90
CA ILE A 126 2.91 -12.90 4.88
C ILE A 126 4.12 -13.18 3.96
N THR A 127 4.77 -12.11 3.48
CA THR A 127 5.94 -12.22 2.61
C THR A 127 7.09 -12.92 3.34
N LEU A 128 7.34 -12.56 4.60
CA LEU A 128 8.36 -13.20 5.43
C LEU A 128 8.10 -14.70 5.57
N PHE A 129 6.86 -15.10 5.91
CA PHE A 129 6.48 -16.50 6.02
C PHE A 129 6.53 -17.25 4.69
N SER A 130 6.30 -16.56 3.56
CA SER A 130 6.43 -17.16 2.22
C SER A 130 7.88 -17.37 1.80
N VAL A 131 8.81 -16.56 2.31
CA VAL A 131 10.25 -16.64 2.02
C VAL A 131 10.97 -17.58 2.97
N ILE A 132 10.54 -17.67 4.23
CA ILE A 132 11.07 -18.64 5.19
C ILE A 132 10.55 -20.02 4.78
N ASN A 133 11.43 -20.81 4.17
CA ASN A 133 11.14 -22.20 3.80
C ASN A 133 10.92 -23.02 5.09
N PHE A 134 9.67 -23.32 5.41
CA PHE A 134 9.33 -24.34 6.42
C PHE A 134 9.40 -25.77 5.86
N ASP A 135 10.22 -26.00 4.84
CA ASP A 135 10.40 -27.33 4.24
C ASP A 135 10.93 -28.37 5.24
N ASP A 136 11.37 -27.94 6.43
CA ASP A 136 11.91 -28.79 7.51
C ASP A 136 10.99 -28.96 8.75
N ILE A 137 9.72 -28.54 8.71
CA ILE A 137 8.77 -28.92 9.78
C ILE A 137 8.00 -30.16 9.32
N PRO A 138 8.38 -31.39 9.75
CA PRO A 138 7.55 -32.55 9.54
C PRO A 138 6.22 -32.34 10.28
N LEU A 139 5.13 -32.46 9.54
CA LEU A 139 3.77 -32.59 10.07
C LEU A 139 3.60 -33.94 10.76
#